data_AF-A0A6B2HJY1-F1
#
_entry.id   AF-A0A6B2HJY1-F1
#
_cell.length_a   1.000
_cell.length_b   1.000
_cell.length_c   1.000
_cell.angle_alpha   90.00
_cell.angle_beta   90.00
_cell.angle_gamma   90.00
#
_symmetry.space_group_name_H-M   'P 1'
#
loop_
_entity.id
_entity.type
_entity.pdbx_description
1 polymer ?
#
loop_
_entity_poly.entity_id
_entity_poly.type
_entity_poly.pdbx_seq_one_letter_code
_entity_poly.pdbx_strand_id
1 'polypeptide(L)'
;MPGMQFLMALALRMGRTLGELRQTMTVGEFRMWAEYDRISPIGDIRGDILNAQLVSAVYGAQGVKVTIEDAQLQWCTEEIGVNDGGDPFAGLEAALLAASA
;
A
#
# COMPACT_ATOMS: atom_id res chain seq x y z
N MET A 1 -9.27 2.31 6.92
CA MET A 1 -9.77 0.97 7.26
C MET A 1 -8.68 -0.06 6.98
N PRO A 2 -7.98 -0.60 8.00
CA PRO A 2 -6.82 -1.51 7.82
C PRO A 2 -7.11 -2.73 6.92
N GLY A 3 -8.33 -3.26 6.96
CA GLY A 3 -8.72 -4.40 6.11
C GLY A 3 -8.78 -4.08 4.61
N MET A 4 -9.00 -2.83 4.22
CA MET A 4 -9.07 -2.44 2.80
C MET A 4 -7.68 -2.34 2.17
N GLN A 5 -6.69 -1.84 2.91
CA GLN A 5 -5.30 -1.80 2.44
C GLN A 5 -4.74 -3.20 2.19
N PHE A 6 -4.97 -4.13 3.12
CA PHE A 6 -4.60 -5.54 2.93
C PHE A 6 -5.25 -6.14 1.68
N LEU A 7 -6.56 -5.94 1.50
CA LEU A 7 -7.28 -6.48 0.34
C LEU A 7 -6.77 -5.91 -1.00
N MET A 8 -6.40 -4.62 -1.02
CA MET A 8 -5.79 -3.99 -2.19
C MET A 8 -4.39 -4.52 -2.49
N ALA A 9 -3.54 -4.65 -1.47
CA ALA A 9 -2.19 -5.22 -1.60
C ALA A 9 -2.24 -6.68 -2.08
N LEU A 10 -3.19 -7.47 -1.56
CA LEU A 10 -3.41 -8.85 -1.98
C LEU A 10 -3.86 -8.93 -3.45
N ALA A 11 -4.77 -8.07 -3.88
CA ALA A 11 -5.21 -8.00 -5.27
C ALA A 11 -4.04 -7.71 -6.22
N LEU A 12 -3.22 -6.70 -5.89
CA LEU A 12 -2.01 -6.37 -6.63
C LEU A 12 -1.03 -7.54 -6.69
N ARG A 13 -0.78 -8.20 -5.55
CA ARG A 13 0.12 -9.36 -5.47
C ARG A 13 -0.33 -10.53 -6.34
N MET A 14 -1.64 -10.71 -6.51
CA MET A 14 -2.22 -11.75 -7.35
C MET A 14 -2.35 -11.33 -8.83
N GLY A 15 -2.06 -10.08 -9.17
CA GLY A 15 -2.26 -9.56 -10.53
C GLY A 15 -3.74 -9.48 -10.93
N ARG A 16 -4.61 -9.22 -9.96
CA ARG A 16 -6.07 -9.21 -10.13
C ARG A 16 -6.67 -7.88 -9.72
N THR A 17 -7.82 -7.54 -10.29
CA THR A 17 -8.60 -6.41 -9.81
C THR A 17 -9.27 -6.73 -8.46
N LEU A 18 -9.59 -5.69 -7.70
CA LEU A 18 -10.31 -5.84 -6.43
C LEU A 18 -11.69 -6.50 -6.62
N GLY A 19 -12.37 -6.21 -7.72
CA GLY A 19 -13.67 -6.78 -8.06
C GLY A 19 -13.59 -8.30 -8.28
N GLU A 20 -12.64 -8.74 -9.10
CA GLU A 20 -12.40 -10.16 -9.36
C GLU A 20 -12.05 -10.91 -8.07
N LEU A 21 -11.16 -10.35 -7.25
CA LEU A 21 -10.76 -10.95 -5.99
C LEU A 21 -11.97 -11.16 -5.08
N ARG A 22 -12.81 -10.14 -4.91
CA ARG A 22 -14.02 -10.18 -4.07
C ARG A 22 -15.08 -11.15 -4.56
N GLN A 23 -15.19 -11.38 -5.86
CA GLN A 23 -16.18 -12.28 -6.44
C GLN A 23 -15.77 -13.75 -6.34
N THR A 24 -14.47 -14.05 -6.46
CA THR A 24 -14.00 -15.44 -6.55
C THR A 24 -13.39 -15.99 -5.27
N MET A 25 -12.85 -15.13 -4.39
CA MET A 25 -12.11 -15.58 -3.21
C MET A 25 -13.09 -15.91 -2.09
N THR A 26 -12.95 -17.11 -1.53
CA THR A 26 -13.76 -17.52 -0.39
C THR A 26 -13.30 -16.81 0.89
N VAL A 27 -14.23 -16.66 1.85
CA VAL A 27 -13.89 -16.08 3.18
C VAL A 27 -12.81 -16.90 3.90
N GLY A 28 -12.82 -18.22 3.75
CA GLY A 28 -11.82 -19.10 4.35
C GLY A 28 -10.41 -18.86 3.79
N GLU A 29 -10.30 -18.75 2.46
CA GLU A 29 -9.04 -18.43 1.80
C GLU A 29 -8.55 -17.03 2.16
N PHE A 30 -9.44 -16.05 2.15
CA PHE A 30 -9.11 -14.68 2.56
C PHE A 30 -8.54 -14.63 4.00
N ARG A 31 -9.12 -15.39 4.93
CA ARG A 31 -8.60 -15.50 6.31
C ARG A 31 -7.20 -16.11 6.34
N MET A 32 -6.93 -17.15 5.57
CA MET A 32 -5.58 -17.75 5.52
C MET A 32 -4.55 -16.75 5.00
N TRP A 33 -4.88 -15.95 3.98
CA TRP A 33 -4.01 -14.89 3.51
C TRP A 33 -3.78 -13.80 4.56
N ALA A 34 -4.83 -13.42 5.30
CA ALA A 34 -4.71 -12.44 6.38
C ALA A 34 -3.81 -12.94 7.52
N GLU A 35 -3.88 -14.23 7.88
CA GLU A 35 -2.97 -14.80 8.86
C GLU A 35 -1.53 -14.87 8.35
N TYR A 36 -1.34 -15.21 7.06
CA TYR A 36 -0.02 -15.22 6.44
C TYR A 36 0.63 -13.83 6.41
N ASP A 37 -0.14 -12.78 6.15
CA ASP A 37 0.32 -11.38 6.12
C ASP A 37 0.98 -10.93 7.44
N ARG A 38 0.49 -11.44 8.58
CA ARG A 38 1.06 -11.17 9.91
C ARG A 38 2.49 -11.70 10.07
N ILE A 39 2.84 -12.74 9.33
CA ILE A 39 4.16 -13.39 9.36
C ILE A 39 5.04 -12.82 8.25
N SER A 40 4.45 -12.57 7.09
CA SER A 40 5.13 -12.14 5.88
C SER A 40 4.27 -11.08 5.18
N PRO A 41 4.47 -9.79 5.50
CA PRO A 41 3.65 -8.71 4.95
C PRO A 41 3.56 -8.76 3.43
N ILE A 42 2.33 -8.72 2.93
CA ILE A 42 1.98 -8.71 1.53
C ILE A 42 1.95 -7.26 1.06
N GLY A 43 2.70 -6.98 0.00
CA GLY A 43 2.91 -5.63 -0.54
C GLY A 43 4.37 -5.22 -0.43
N ASP A 44 4.60 -3.91 -0.56
CA ASP A 44 5.95 -3.36 -0.76
C ASP A 44 6.67 -3.01 0.54
N ILE A 45 5.99 -3.14 1.70
CA ILE A 45 6.52 -2.82 3.03
C ILE A 45 7.88 -3.50 3.28
N ARG A 46 8.03 -4.77 2.88
CA ARG A 46 9.31 -5.48 3.03
C ARG A 46 10.41 -4.84 2.18
N GLY A 47 10.09 -4.48 0.94
CA GLY A 47 11.03 -3.82 0.04
C GLY A 47 11.47 -2.47 0.59
N ASP A 48 10.54 -1.70 1.15
CA ASP A 48 10.80 -0.40 1.76
C ASP A 48 11.73 -0.53 2.98
N ILE A 49 11.52 -1.53 3.84
CA ILE A 49 12.41 -1.81 4.98
C ILE A 49 13.80 -2.23 4.51
N LEU A 50 13.91 -3.09 3.50
CA LEU A 50 15.21 -3.51 2.96
C LEU A 50 15.97 -2.33 2.34
N ASN A 51 15.28 -1.44 1.63
CA ASN A 51 15.87 -0.23 1.09
C ASN A 51 16.34 0.71 2.21
N ALA A 52 15.53 0.90 3.26
CA ALA A 52 15.92 1.70 4.42
C ALA A 52 17.16 1.14 5.13
N GLN A 53 17.26 -0.19 5.27
CA GLN A 53 18.45 -0.86 5.79
C GLN A 53 19.69 -0.60 4.94
N LEU A 54 19.57 -0.69 3.61
CA LEU A 54 20.66 -0.39 2.69
C LEU A 54 21.11 1.07 2.80
N VAL A 55 20.16 2.01 2.83
CA VAL A 55 20.43 3.44 2.99
C VAL A 55 21.17 3.70 4.31
N SER A 56 20.66 3.18 5.43
CA SER A 56 21.30 3.30 6.75
C SER A 56 22.73 2.75 6.74
N ALA A 57 22.96 1.58 6.10
CA ALA A 57 24.30 1.00 6.00
C ALA A 57 25.26 1.85 5.15
N VAL A 58 24.78 2.43 4.04
CA VAL A 58 25.58 3.30 3.16
C VAL A 58 25.98 4.60 3.87
N TYR A 59 25.08 5.23 4.61
CA TYR A 59 25.40 6.39 5.44
C TYR A 59 26.34 6.02 6.60
N GLY A 60 26.10 4.87 7.25
CA GLY A 60 26.95 4.33 8.30
C GLY A 60 28.39 4.10 7.86
N ALA A 61 28.59 3.60 6.64
CA ALA A 61 29.91 3.43 6.04
C ALA A 61 30.67 4.75 5.82
N GLN A 62 29.95 5.88 5.73
CA GLN A 62 30.52 7.24 5.63
C GLN A 62 30.67 7.92 7.00
N GLY A 63 30.37 7.22 8.10
CA GLY A 63 30.44 7.75 9.46
C GLY A 63 29.20 8.54 9.89
N VAL A 64 28.14 8.58 9.08
CA VAL A 64 26.87 9.24 9.40
C VAL A 64 25.91 8.21 10.02
N LYS A 65 25.33 8.54 11.17
CA LYS A 65 24.31 7.69 11.82
C LYS A 65 22.93 8.08 11.31
N VAL A 66 22.30 7.21 10.55
CA VAL A 66 20.89 7.31 10.12
C VAL A 66 20.19 6.06 10.59
N THR A 67 19.09 6.21 11.34
CA THR A 67 18.31 5.05 11.79
C THR A 67 17.54 4.43 10.62
N ILE A 68 17.05 3.20 10.77
CA ILE A 68 16.22 2.58 9.73
C ILE A 68 14.92 3.38 9.60
N GLU A 69 14.38 3.86 10.72
CA GLU A 69 13.16 4.65 10.80
C GLU A 69 13.30 5.97 10.03
N ASP A 70 14.44 6.66 10.17
CA ASP A 70 14.73 7.90 9.42
C ASP A 70 14.93 7.63 7.92
N ALA A 71 15.38 6.42 7.55
CA ALA A 71 15.63 6.03 6.18
C ALA A 71 14.40 5.42 5.47
N GLN A 72 13.30 5.17 6.19
CA GLN A 72 12.07 4.63 5.62
C GLN A 72 11.31 5.69 4.81
N LEU A 73 10.76 5.27 3.67
CA LEU A 73 9.92 6.11 2.82
C LEU A 73 8.62 6.51 3.54
N GLN A 74 8.29 7.79 3.47
CA GLN A 74 7.06 8.35 4.03
C GLN A 74 6.14 8.77 2.89
N TRP A 75 5.12 7.96 2.59
CA TRP A 75 4.23 8.18 1.44
C TRP A 75 3.11 9.21 1.70
N CYS A 76 2.61 9.27 2.94
CA CYS A 76 1.54 10.18 3.36
C CYS A 76 1.93 10.87 4.67
N THR A 77 2.99 11.68 4.65
CA THR A 77 3.29 12.55 5.80
C THR A 77 2.19 13.60 5.93
N GLU A 78 1.63 13.77 7.12
CA GLU A 78 0.52 14.71 7.41
C GLU A 78 0.84 16.19 7.11
N GLU A 79 2.08 16.53 6.73
CA GLU A 79 2.55 17.90 6.54
C GLU A 79 2.71 18.38 5.09
N ILE A 80 2.45 17.55 4.07
CA ILE A 80 2.30 18.09 2.70
C ILE A 80 0.87 18.60 2.59
N GLY A 81 0.69 19.88 2.96
CA GLY A 81 -0.58 20.60 2.97
C GLY A 81 -1.48 20.17 1.82
N VAL A 82 -2.52 19.42 2.19
CA VAL A 82 -3.64 19.10 1.30
C VAL A 82 -4.12 20.45 0.77
N ASN A 83 -3.89 20.68 -0.52
CA ASN A 83 -4.56 21.75 -1.22
C ASN A 83 -6.06 21.46 -1.08
N ASP A 84 -6.78 22.32 -0.36
CA ASP A 84 -8.25 22.30 -0.19
C ASP A 84 -9.04 22.36 -1.52
N GLY A 85 -8.35 22.33 -2.67
CA GLY A 85 -8.95 21.99 -3.95
C GLY A 85 -9.56 20.59 -3.89
N GLY A 86 -10.87 20.55 -3.68
CA GLY A 86 -11.65 19.33 -3.52
C GLY A 86 -11.38 18.25 -4.57
N ASP A 87 -11.77 17.02 -4.24
CA ASP A 87 -11.47 15.81 -5.01
C ASP A 87 -11.69 16.03 -6.53
N PRO A 88 -10.60 16.05 -7.34
CA PRO A 88 -10.69 16.29 -8.78
C PRO A 88 -11.45 15.18 -9.52
N PHE A 89 -11.75 14.07 -8.85
CA PHE A 89 -12.47 12.93 -9.39
C PHE A 89 -13.88 12.74 -8.82
N ALA A 90 -14.41 13.70 -8.03
CA ALA A 90 -15.71 13.57 -7.39
C ALA A 90 -16.88 13.23 -8.34
N GLY A 91 -16.80 13.64 -9.62
CA GLY A 91 -17.81 13.35 -10.66
C GLY A 91 -17.48 12.17 -11.58
N LEU A 92 -16.32 11.55 -11.42
CA LEU A 92 -15.82 10.53 -12.36
C LEU A 92 -16.69 9.27 -12.36
N GLU A 93 -17.10 8.80 -11.19
CA GLU A 93 -17.93 7.59 -11.06
C GLU A 93 -19.30 7.77 -11.74
N ALA A 94 -19.94 8.92 -11.52
CA ALA A 94 -21.20 9.25 -12.17
C ALA A 94 -21.07 9.33 -13.70
N ALA A 95 -19.98 9.91 -14.20
CA ALA A 95 -19.71 10.00 -15.64
C ALA A 95 -19.48 8.62 -16.28
N LEU A 96 -18.74 7.73 -15.60
CA LEU A 96 -18.50 6.37 -16.07
C LEU A 96 -19.79 5.54 -16.12
N LEU A 97 -20.64 5.66 -15.10
CA LEU A 97 -21.94 4.98 -15.07
C LEU A 97 -22.84 5.44 -16.22
N ALA A 98 -22.91 6.75 -16.47
CA ALA A 98 -23.69 7.31 -17.57
C ALA A 98 -23.19 6.86 -18.96
N ALA A 99 -21.89 6.65 -19.13
CA ALA A 99 -21.31 6.17 -20.38
C ALA A 99 -21.45 4.66 -20.61
N SER A 100 -21.79 3.89 -19.57
CA SER A 100 -21.94 2.43 -19.63
C SER A 100 -23.38 1.96 -19.91
N ALA A 101 -24.34 2.90 -20.02
CA ALA A 101 -25.75 2.67 -20.35
C ALA A 101 -26.00 2.77 -21.86
#